data_AF-A0A158L0B0-F1
#
_entry.id   AF-A0A158L0B0-F1
#
_cell.length_a   1.000
_cell.length_b   1.000
_cell.length_c   1.000
_cell.angle_alpha   90.00
_cell.angle_beta   90.00
_cell.angle_gamma   90.00
#
_symmetry.space_group_name_H-M   'P 1'
#
loop_
_entity.id
_entity.type
_entity.pdbx_description
1 polymer ?
#
loop_
_entity_poly.entity_id
_entity_poly.type
_entity_poly.pdbx_seq_one_letter_code
_entity_poly.pdbx_strand_id
1 'polypeptide(L)'
;MFAYDLRGRSAVLRQRASAEGQFSVRRLQEDIVRLADIAEHQLGFDPMLHSHLAVVRSRAMERRLLAALDCLDAAIHQCESHH
;
A
#
# COMPACT_ATOMS: atom_id res chain seq x y z
N MET A 1 -19.53 3.37 -10.33
CA MET A 1 -18.67 3.43 -9.14
C MET A 1 -17.32 2.88 -9.56
N PHE A 2 -16.32 3.73 -9.75
CA PHE A 2 -15.00 3.27 -10.17
C PHE A 2 -14.34 2.56 -8.99
N ALA A 3 -14.18 1.23 -9.08
CA ALA A 3 -13.28 0.52 -8.19
C ALA A 3 -11.92 1.24 -8.26
N TYR A 4 -11.40 1.65 -7.12
CA TYR A 4 -10.13 2.38 -7.12
C TYR A 4 -9.05 1.35 -7.43
N ASP A 5 -8.30 1.58 -8.50
CA ASP A 5 -7.28 0.64 -8.97
C ASP A 5 -6.09 0.63 -7.99
N LEU A 6 -6.23 -0.16 -6.93
CA LEU A 6 -5.24 -0.32 -5.86
C LEU A 6 -3.95 -0.93 -6.42
N ARG A 7 -4.06 -1.93 -7.29
CA ARG A 7 -2.92 -2.61 -7.92
C ARG A 7 -2.14 -1.67 -8.83
N GLY A 8 -2.84 -0.94 -9.71
CA GLY A 8 -2.19 0.04 -10.60
C GLY A 8 -1.48 1.15 -9.83
N ARG A 9 -2.08 1.65 -8.74
CA ARG A 9 -1.43 2.67 -7.89
C ARG A 9 -0.23 2.12 -7.11
N SER A 10 -0.33 0.90 -6.58
CA SER A 10 0.82 0.24 -5.94
C SER A 10 2.00 0.08 -6.91
N ALA A 11 1.74 -0.34 -8.16
CA ALA A 11 2.76 -0.45 -9.20
C ALA A 11 3.44 0.90 -9.51
N VAL A 12 2.67 1.99 -9.62
CA VAL A 12 3.22 3.35 -9.81
C VAL A 12 4.10 3.76 -8.63
N LEU A 13 3.67 3.49 -7.40
CA LEU A 13 4.47 3.80 -6.20
C LEU A 13 5.75 2.97 -6.15
N ARG A 14 5.71 1.69 -6.57
CA ARG A 14 6.91 0.84 -6.66
C ARG A 14 7.90 1.40 -7.67
N GLN A 15 7.43 1.81 -8.85
CA GLN A 15 8.29 2.44 -9.85
C GLN A 15 8.98 3.70 -9.30
N ARG A 16 8.23 4.56 -8.60
CA ARG A 16 8.78 5.77 -7.99
C ARG A 16 9.75 5.47 -6.84
N ALA A 17 9.45 4.47 -6.01
CA ALA A 17 10.34 4.03 -4.95
C ALA A 17 11.66 3.44 -5.49
N SER A 18 11.61 2.78 -6.66
CA SER A 18 12.81 2.25 -7.34
C SER A 18 13.63 3.32 -8.08
N ALA A 19 13.02 4.45 -8.43
CA ALA A 19 13.69 5.58 -9.09
C ALA A 19 14.40 6.47 -8.06
N GLU A 20 15.28 5.86 -7.25
CA GLU A 20 15.97 6.51 -6.13
C GLU A 20 16.57 7.87 -6.53
N GLY A 21 16.29 8.90 -5.72
CA GLY A 21 16.78 10.28 -5.93
C GLY A 21 15.88 11.19 -6.78
N GLN A 22 14.89 10.67 -7.52
CA GLN A 22 13.98 11.49 -8.33
C GLN A 22 12.73 11.96 -7.58
N PHE A 23 12.39 11.29 -6.48
CA PHE A 23 11.18 11.55 -5.71
C PHE A 23 11.49 11.77 -4.22
N SER A 24 10.73 12.67 -3.58
CA SER A 24 10.83 12.86 -2.14
C SER A 24 10.36 11.61 -1.41
N VAL A 25 11.26 11.00 -0.64
CA VAL A 25 11.00 9.82 0.21
C VAL A 25 9.80 10.05 1.13
N ARG A 26 9.69 11.27 1.70
CA ARG A 26 8.56 11.64 2.56
C ARG A 26 7.24 11.60 1.82
N ARG A 27 7.21 12.09 0.58
CA ARG A 27 5.99 12.07 -0.24
C ARG A 27 5.57 10.65 -0.62
N LEU A 28 6.55 9.79 -0.95
CA LEU A 28 6.27 8.38 -1.22
C LEU A 28 5.74 7.64 0.00
N GLN A 29 6.28 7.92 1.19
CA GLN A 29 5.76 7.39 2.45
C GLN A 29 4.29 7.79 2.64
N GLU A 30 3.96 9.09 2.49
CA GLU A 30 2.60 9.60 2.64
C GLU A 30 1.64 8.97 1.62
N ASP A 31 2.08 8.79 0.37
CA ASP A 31 1.30 8.13 -0.68
C ASP A 31 1.02 6.64 -0.37
N ILE A 32 2.01 5.91 0.17
CA ILE A 32 1.84 4.49 0.58
C ILE A 32 0.85 4.37 1.73
N VAL A 33 0.97 5.22 2.76
CA VAL A 33 0.03 5.23 3.90
C VAL A 33 -1.39 5.52 3.42
N ARG A 34 -1.55 6.54 2.58
CA ARG A 34 -2.85 6.87 2.00
C ARG A 34 -3.43 5.72 1.18
N LEU A 35 -2.59 5.00 0.44
CA LEU A 35 -3.05 3.85 -0.34
C LEU A 35 -3.53 2.70 0.57
N ALA A 36 -2.86 2.47 1.70
CA ALA A 36 -3.30 1.51 2.71
C ALA A 36 -4.66 1.91 3.31
N ASP A 37 -4.86 3.18 3.66
CA ASP A 37 -6.14 3.66 4.20
C ASP A 37 -7.29 3.51 3.19
N ILE A 38 -7.02 3.74 1.91
CA ILE A 38 -8.02 3.55 0.85
C ILE A 38 -8.31 2.07 0.64
N ALA A 39 -7.29 1.20 0.69
CA ALA A 39 -7.50 -0.25 0.62
C ALA A 39 -8.39 -0.74 1.76
N GLU A 40 -8.16 -0.28 2.99
CA GLU A 40 -9.00 -0.58 4.16
C GLU A 40 -10.45 -0.14 3.96
N HIS A 41 -10.64 1.08 3.45
CA HIS A 41 -11.98 1.61 3.21
C HIS A 41 -12.72 0.86 2.11
N GLN A 42 -12.03 0.41 1.06
CA GLN A 42 -12.66 -0.23 -0.10
C GLN A 42 -12.91 -1.73 0.07
N LEU A 43 -11.98 -2.44 0.70
CA LEU A 43 -12.09 -3.88 0.93
C LEU A 43 -12.93 -4.19 2.18
N GLY A 44 -13.23 -3.18 2.99
CA GLY A 44 -14.02 -3.29 4.21
C GLY A 44 -13.14 -3.58 5.44
N PHE A 45 -13.72 -3.38 6.62
CA PHE A 45 -13.01 -3.62 7.87
C PHE A 45 -13.00 -5.12 8.20
N ASP A 46 -11.86 -5.75 7.92
CA ASP A 46 -11.52 -7.10 8.39
C ASP A 46 -10.30 -7.02 9.34
N PRO A 47 -10.30 -7.68 10.51
CA PRO A 47 -9.19 -7.62 11.46
C PRO A 47 -7.84 -8.10 10.90
N MET A 48 -7.86 -9.06 9.97
CA MET A 48 -6.66 -9.59 9.34
C MET A 48 -6.13 -8.58 8.31
N LEU A 49 -7.01 -8.01 7.49
CA LEU A 49 -6.66 -6.90 6.60
C LEU A 49 -6.11 -5.69 7.39
N HIS A 50 -6.78 -5.27 8.45
CA HIS A 50 -6.34 -4.17 9.32
C HIS A 50 -4.92 -4.41 9.83
N SER A 51 -4.65 -5.63 10.30
CA SER A 51 -3.33 -6.03 10.80
C SER A 51 -2.26 -5.98 9.71
N HIS A 52 -2.56 -6.45 8.50
CA HIS A 52 -1.63 -6.35 7.37
C HIS A 52 -1.35 -4.89 6.98
N LEU A 53 -2.39 -4.04 6.93
CA LEU A 53 -2.24 -2.63 6.58
C LEU A 53 -1.51 -1.85 7.68
N ALA A 54 -1.60 -2.25 8.95
CA ALA A 54 -0.76 -1.70 10.02
C ALA A 54 0.73 -1.96 9.77
N VAL A 55 1.10 -3.15 9.29
CA VAL A 55 2.49 -3.48 8.90
C VAL A 55 2.96 -2.62 7.73
N VAL A 56 2.10 -2.39 6.73
CA VAL A 56 2.39 -1.48 5.61
C VAL A 56 2.73 -0.08 6.12
N ARG A 57 1.89 0.48 7.01
CA ARG A 57 2.09 1.83 7.59
C ARG A 57 3.39 1.90 8.40
N SER A 58 3.68 0.89 9.23
CA SER A 58 4.92 0.81 10.01
C SER A 58 6.16 0.78 9.11
N ARG A 59 6.18 -0.07 8.07
CA ARG A 59 7.31 -0.16 7.14
C ARG A 59 7.51 1.13 6.32
N ALA A 60 6.42 1.80 5.94
CA ALA A 60 6.49 3.09 5.29
C ALA A 60 7.14 4.14 6.21
N MET A 61 6.83 4.14 7.51
CA MET A 61 7.46 5.02 8.50
C MET A 61 8.96 4.73 8.70
N GLU A 62 9.36 3.46 8.63
CA GLU A 62 10.77 3.03 8.64
C GLU A 62 11.52 3.35 7.33
N ARG A 63 10.87 4.02 6.36
CA ARG A 63 11.38 4.30 5.01
C ARG A 63 11.72 3.04 4.21
N ARG A 64 11.18 1.89 4.61
CA ARG A 64 11.27 0.62 3.87
C ARG A 64 10.17 0.56 2.81
N LEU A 65 10.20 1.51 1.86
CA LEU A 65 9.10 1.77 0.93
C LEU A 65 8.73 0.57 0.05
N LEU A 66 9.73 -0.10 -0.54
CA LEU A 66 9.51 -1.30 -1.36
C LEU A 66 8.89 -2.44 -0.53
N ALA A 67 9.40 -2.66 0.68
CA ALA A 67 8.89 -3.68 1.58
C ALA A 67 7.48 -3.36 2.11
N ALA A 68 7.12 -2.07 2.21
CA ALA A 68 5.75 -1.65 2.53
C ALA A 68 4.80 -1.94 1.36
N LEU A 69 5.24 -1.70 0.12
CA LEU A 69 4.48 -2.01 -1.09
C LEU A 69 4.30 -3.52 -1.30
N ASP A 70 5.32 -4.33 -1.03
CA ASP A 70 5.21 -5.81 -1.06
C ASP A 70 4.12 -6.30 -0.08
N CYS A 71 4.11 -5.75 1.14
CA CYS A 71 3.08 -6.08 2.13
C CYS A 71 1.67 -5.63 1.71
N LEU A 72 1.58 -4.47 1.05
CA LEU A 72 0.30 -3.94 0.57
C LEU A 72 -0.27 -4.81 -0.55
N ASP A 73 0.55 -5.21 -1.52
CA ASP A 73 0.15 -6.09 -2.61
C ASP A 73 -0.33 -7.45 -2.08
N ALA A 74 0.38 -8.00 -1.10
CA ALA A 74 0.00 -9.25 -0.45
C ALA A 74 -1.37 -9.13 0.27
N ALA A 75 -1.60 -8.02 0.96
CA ALA A 75 -2.87 -7.76 1.66
C ALA A 75 -4.04 -7.67 0.68
N ILE A 76 -3.86 -6.92 -0.42
CA ILE A 76 -4.87 -6.81 -1.49
C ILE A 76 -5.16 -8.17 -2.11
N HIS A 77 -4.12 -8.93 -2.47
CA HIS A 77 -4.26 -10.25 -3.07
C HIS A 77 -4.98 -11.26 -2.17
N GLN A 78 -4.70 -11.26 -0.87
CA GLN A 78 -5.38 -12.13 0.08
C GLN A 78 -6.87 -11.79 0.21
N CYS A 79 -7.23 -10.50 0.27
CA CYS A 79 -8.64 -10.09 0.28
C CYS A 79 -9.36 -10.49 -1.01
N GLU A 80 -8.75 -10.30 -2.18
CA GLU A 80 -9.33 -10.69 -3.46
C GLU A 80 -9.44 -12.22 -3.64
N SER A 81 -8.59 -13.01 -2.97
CA SER A 81 -8.64 -14.48 -3.04
C SER A 81 -9.68 -15.10 -2.10
N HIS A 82 -10.14 -14.37 -1.08
CA HIS A 82 -11.12 -14.83 -0.09
C HIS A 82 -12.55 -14.30 -0.35
N HIS A 83 -12.74 -13.47 -1.38
CA HIS A 83 -14.02 -12.98 -1.88
C HIS A 83 -14.45 -13.73 -3.15
#